data_AF-A0A2P2BSR2-F1
#
_entry.id   AF-A0A2P2BSR2-F1
#
_cell.length_a   1.000
_cell.length_b   1.000
_cell.length_c   1.000
_cell.angle_alpha   90.00
_cell.angle_beta   90.00
_cell.angle_gamma   90.00
#
_symmetry.space_group_name_H-M   'P 1'
#
loop_
_entity.id
_entity.type
_entity.pdbx_description
1 polymer ?
#
loop_
_entity_poly.entity_id
_entity_poly.type
_entity_poly.pdbx_seq_one_letter_code
_entity_poly.pdbx_strand_id
1 'polypeptide(L)' 'MNENNYNKEEIDFEKLNSTLANPDFANWYYNEFMVKDNVVSIDEFVNIINTYNSNNIQS' A
#
# COMPACT_ATOMS: atom_id res chain seq x y z
N MET A 1 1.24 14.23 -25.08
CA MET A 1 2.32 13.57 -24.32
C MET A 1 2.11 13.92 -22.86
N ASN A 2 1.65 12.96 -22.07
CA ASN A 2 1.73 12.99 -20.62
C ASN A 2 2.12 11.57 -20.24
N GLU A 3 3.42 11.32 -20.37
CA GLU A 3 4.04 10.05 -20.01
C GLU A 3 4.09 10.03 -18.48
N ASN A 4 3.07 9.41 -17.89
CA ASN A 4 3.07 9.06 -16.49
C ASN A 4 4.23 8.06 -16.30
N ASN A 5 5.38 8.57 -15.86
CA ASN A 5 6.60 7.85 -15.47
C ASN A 5 6.39 7.03 -14.18
N TYR A 6 5.30 6.28 -14.10
CA TYR A 6 5.25 5.14 -13.19
C TYR A 6 6.08 4.06 -13.87
N ASN A 7 7.31 3.86 -13.39
CA ASN A 7 8.04 2.63 -13.65
C ASN A 7 7.12 1.48 -13.25
N LYS A 8 6.50 0.90 -14.27
CA LYS A 8 5.53 -0.21 -14.20
C LYS A 8 6.24 -1.54 -13.99
N GLU A 9 7.57 -1.51 -14.02
CA GLU A 9 8.47 -2.58 -13.64
C GLU A 9 8.72 -2.49 -12.12
N GLU A 10 8.49 -3.60 -11.42
CA GLU A 10 8.69 -3.83 -9.98
C GLU A 10 7.53 -3.53 -9.01
N ILE A 11 6.28 -3.72 -9.41
CA ILE A 11 5.30 -4.21 -8.41
C ILE A 11 5.62 -5.68 -8.17
N ASP A 12 6.33 -5.97 -7.06
CA ASP A 12 6.53 -7.33 -6.57
C ASP A 12 5.21 -7.87 -6.01
N PHE A 13 4.48 -8.60 -6.85
CA PHE A 13 3.17 -9.16 -6.51
C PHE A 13 3.24 -10.19 -5.38
N GLU A 14 4.37 -10.88 -5.20
CA GLU A 14 4.53 -11.86 -4.11
C GLU A 14 4.64 -11.14 -2.76
N LYS A 15 5.43 -10.07 -2.72
CA LYS A 15 5.53 -9.20 -1.55
C LYS A 15 4.21 -8.51 -1.25
N LEU A 16 3.52 -8.00 -2.28
CA LEU A 16 2.18 -7.41 -2.14
C LEU A 16 1.19 -8.40 -1.53
N ASN A 17 1.11 -9.61 -2.07
CA ASN A 17 0.21 -10.65 -1.57
C ASN A 17 0.54 -11.03 -0.11
N SER A 18 1.83 -11.09 0.23
CA SER A 18 2.28 -11.38 1.59
C SER A 18 1.87 -10.27 2.57
N THR A 19 2.00 -9.00 2.18
CA THR A 19 1.53 -7.85 2.98
C THR A 19 0.01 -7.88 3.17
N LEU A 20 -0.76 -8.16 2.11
CA LEU A 20 -2.23 -8.24 2.18
C LEU A 20 -2.73 -9.41 3.03
N ALA A 21 -1.98 -10.51 3.10
CA ALA A 21 -2.29 -11.67 3.94
C ALA A 21 -1.84 -11.49 5.40
N ASN A 22 -1.09 -10.43 5.73
CA ASN A 22 -0.58 -10.20 7.07
C ASN A 22 -1.69 -9.61 7.99
N PRO A 23 -2.05 -10.28 9.09
CA PRO A 23 -3.07 -9.77 10.03
C PRO A 23 -2.68 -8.44 10.70
N ASP A 24 -1.39 -8.18 10.92
CA ASP A 24 -0.91 -6.92 11.48
C ASP A 24 -1.10 -5.77 10.49
N PHE A 25 -0.88 -6.02 9.20
CA PHE A 25 -1.19 -5.07 8.13
C PHE A 25 -2.69 -4.79 8.07
N ALA A 26 -3.55 -5.81 8.14
CA ALA A 26 -5.00 -5.63 8.12
C ALA A 26 -5.49 -4.75 9.28
N ASN A 27 -4.94 -4.96 10.48
CA ASN A 27 -5.28 -4.17 11.66
C ASN A 27 -4.77 -2.72 11.54
N TRP A 28 -3.53 -2.53 11.07
CA TRP A 28 -2.99 -1.19 10.83
C TRP A 28 -3.79 -0.43 9.75
N TYR A 29 -4.05 -1.08 8.62
CA TYR A 29 -4.82 -0.52 7.50
C TYR A 29 -6.22 -0.10 7.95
N TYR A 30 -6.92 -0.95 8.71
CA TYR A 30 -8.24 -0.63 9.26
C TYR A 30 -8.21 0.62 10.15
N ASN A 31 -7.20 0.78 11.01
CA ASN A 31 -7.07 1.95 11.88
C ASN A 31 -6.74 3.23 11.10
N GLU A 32 -5.88 3.16 10.08
CA GLU A 32 -5.59 4.30 9.20
C GLU A 32 -6.81 4.72 8.38
N PHE A 33 -7.62 3.75 7.96
CA PHE A 33 -8.77 3.98 7.09
C PHE A 33 -10.01 4.43 7.86
N MET A 34 -10.21 3.97 9.10
CA MET A 34 -11.30 4.40 9.98
C MET A 34 -11.28 5.90 10.30
N VAL A 35 -10.14 6.57 10.12
CA VAL A 35 -10.00 8.01 10.31
C VAL A 35 -10.37 8.80 9.03
N LYS A 36 -10.45 8.13 7.86
CA LYS A 36 -10.74 8.76 6.57
C LYS A 36 -12.13 8.38 6.06
N ASP A 37 -13.03 9.35 6.06
CA ASP A 37 -14.44 9.20 5.68
C ASP A 37 -14.68 9.08 4.15
N ASN A 38 -13.73 8.53 3.37
CA ASN A 38 -13.76 8.63 1.91
C ASN A 38 -13.29 7.38 1.15
N VAL A 39 -13.93 7.19 -0.01
CA VAL A 39 -13.56 6.23 -1.06
C VAL A 39 -12.08 6.43 -1.42
N VAL A 40 -11.27 5.40 -1.19
CA VAL A 40 -9.85 5.41 -1.53
C VAL A 40 -9.65 4.97 -2.97
N SER A 41 -8.95 5.81 -3.71
CA SER A 41 -8.51 5.48 -5.07
C SER A 41 -7.45 4.38 -5.05
N ILE A 42 -7.28 3.66 -6.17
CA ILE A 42 -6.27 2.60 -6.25
C ILE A 42 -4.84 3.13 -6.02
N ASP A 43 -4.55 4.37 -6.42
CA ASP A 43 -3.24 5.00 -6.23
C ASP A 43 -2.97 5.31 -4.76
N GLU A 44 -3.98 5.78 -4.03
CA GLU A 44 -3.89 5.98 -2.58
C GLU A 44 -3.72 4.66 -1.84
N PHE A 45 -4.41 3.60 -2.27
CA PHE A 45 -4.24 2.25 -1.73
C PHE A 45 -2.80 1.73 -1.91
N VAL A 46 -2.24 1.86 -3.11
CA VAL A 46 -0.85 1.46 -3.40
C VAL A 46 0.14 2.29 -2.56
N ASN A 47 -0.10 3.59 -2.41
CA ASN A 47 0.73 4.43 -1.53
C ASN A 47 0.68 3.98 -0.07
N ILE A 48 -0.49 3.64 0.47
CA ILE A 48 -0.64 3.14 1.84
C ILE A 48 0.19 1.87 2.06
N ILE A 49 0.17 0.93 1.10
CA ILE A 49 0.96 -0.29 1.15
C ILE A 49 2.46 0.00 1.10
N ASN A 50 2.88 0.91 0.22
CA ASN A 50 4.28 1.31 0.12
C ASN A 50 4.79 2.00 1.40
N THR A 51 3.96 2.83 2.03
CA THR A 51 4.25 3.47 3.32
C THR A 51 4.41 2.43 4.44
N TYR A 52 3.49 1.45 4.52
CA TYR A 52 3.59 0.37 5.50
C TYR A 52 4.90 -0.42 5.34
N ASN A 53 5.22 -0.81 4.10
CA ASN A 53 6.46 -1.54 3.81
C ASN A 53 7.69 -0.69 4.16
N SER A 54 7.72 0.59 3.80
CA SER A 54 8.87 1.46 4.10
C SER A 54 9.12 1.63 5.60
N ASN A 55 8.05 1.70 6.40
CA ASN A 55 8.14 1.89 7.85
C ASN A 55 8.43 0.60 8.63
N ASN A 56 8.06 -0.57 8.10
CA ASN A 56 8.23 -1.86 8.79
C ASN A 56 9.43 -2.70 8.29
N ILE A 57 10.15 -2.26 7.25
CA ILE A 57 11.37 -2.94 6.74
C ILE A 57 12.66 -2.42 7.45
N GLN A 58 12.56 -1.50 8.42
CA GLN A 58 13.71 -1.01 9.21
C GLN A 58 13.94 -1.71 10.56
N SER A 59 13.41 -2.91 10.78
CA SER A 59 13.72 -3.73 11.98
C SER A 59 14.28 -5.09 11.63
#